data_AF-A0A9D9S2L0-F1
#
_entry.id   AF-A0A9D9S2L0-F1
#
_cell.length_a   1.000
_cell.length_b   1.000
_cell.length_c   1.000
_cell.angle_alpha   90.00
_cell.angle_beta   90.00
_cell.angle_gamma   90.00
#
_symmetry.space_group_name_H-M   'P 1'
#
loop_
_entity.id
_entity.type
_entity.pdbx_description
1 polymer ?
#
loop_
_entity_poly.entity_id
_entity_poly.type
_entity_poly.pdbx_seq_one_letter_code
_entity_poly.pdbx_strand_id
1 'polypeptide(L)'
;MIHNPNTESTLFIESLKSAGVAISKEREVIERLEEAREWHFAFTTLVKQGDRIGISFMANPGLRSAELRRVFAQYHFPDQTESIFESKLLH
;
A
#
# COMPACT_ATOMS: atom_id res chain seq x y z
N MET A 1 16.11 -7.65 -13.69
CA MET A 1 16.44 -7.73 -12.25
C MET A 1 15.63 -8.88 -11.68
N ILE A 2 16.20 -9.72 -10.82
CA ILE A 2 15.43 -10.77 -10.14
C ILE A 2 14.83 -10.09 -8.90
N HIS A 3 13.52 -9.84 -8.91
CA HIS A 3 12.79 -9.32 -7.76
C HIS A 3 12.90 -10.33 -6.61
N ASN A 4 13.22 -9.85 -5.40
CA ASN A 4 13.23 -10.70 -4.21
C ASN A 4 11.83 -10.61 -3.57
N PRO A 5 10.94 -11.59 -3.79
CA PRO A 5 9.52 -11.48 -3.41
C PRO A 5 9.28 -11.45 -1.88
N ASN A 6 10.34 -11.45 -1.07
CA ASN A 6 10.28 -11.52 0.39
C ASN A 6 10.78 -10.23 1.07
N THR A 7 10.70 -9.06 0.41
CA THR A 7 10.96 -7.79 1.11
C THR A 7 9.80 -7.46 2.06
N GLU A 8 10.10 -6.71 3.12
CA GLU A 8 9.07 -6.19 4.05
C GLU A 8 7.97 -5.43 3.30
N SER A 9 8.34 -4.67 2.26
CA SER A 9 7.39 -3.91 1.44
C SER A 9 6.45 -4.80 0.62
N THR A 10 6.93 -5.93 0.10
CA THR A 10 6.11 -6.91 -0.63
C THR A 10 5.11 -7.57 0.31
N LEU A 11 5.55 -7.93 1.53
CA LEU A 11 4.67 -8.49 2.57
C LEU A 11 3.61 -7.47 3.02
N PHE A 12 3.96 -6.19 3.11
CA PHE A 12 3.01 -5.12 3.40
C PHE A 12 1.91 -5.04 2.32
N ILE A 13 2.27 -5.09 1.03
CA ILE A 13 1.30 -5.08 -0.08
C ILE A 13 0.34 -6.29 -0.01
N GLU A 14 0.85 -7.50 0.26
CA GLU A 14 0.01 -8.67 0.47
C GLU A 14 -0.90 -8.56 1.70
N SER A 15 -0.42 -7.88 2.75
CA SER A 15 -1.23 -7.60 3.96
C SER A 15 -2.38 -6.64 3.65
N LEU A 16 -2.15 -5.59 2.84
CA LEU A 16 -3.21 -4.69 2.37
C LEU A 16 -4.27 -5.44 1.55
N LYS A 17 -3.83 -6.33 0.66
CA LYS A 17 -4.74 -7.16 -0.14
C LYS A 17 -5.59 -8.07 0.73
N SER A 18 -4.99 -8.70 1.74
CA SER A 18 -5.68 -9.54 2.71
C SER A 18 -6.71 -8.74 3.54
N ALA A 19 -6.41 -7.48 3.85
CA ALA A 19 -7.33 -6.56 4.54
C ALA A 19 -8.49 -6.05 3.65
N GLY A 20 -8.46 -6.32 2.34
CA GLY A 20 -9.52 -5.96 1.41
C GLY A 20 -9.22 -4.73 0.52
N VAL A 21 -7.94 -4.47 0.26
CA VAL A 21 -7.52 -3.42 -0.68
C VAL A 21 -7.16 -4.02 -2.03
N ALA A 22 -7.77 -3.54 -3.11
CA ALA A 22 -7.31 -3.80 -4.48
C ALA A 22 -6.38 -2.68 -4.97
N ILE A 23 -5.37 -3.03 -5.77
CA ILE A 23 -4.29 -2.11 -6.19
C ILE A 23 -4.19 -2.10 -7.71
N SER A 24 -4.35 -0.94 -8.33
CA SER A 24 -4.07 -0.81 -9.77
C SER A 24 -2.57 -0.78 -10.02
N LYS A 25 -2.14 -1.45 -11.10
CA LYS A 25 -0.72 -1.63 -11.44
C LYS A 25 0.13 -2.17 -10.27
N GLU A 26 -0.39 -3.17 -9.57
CA GLU A 26 0.25 -3.78 -8.40
C GLU A 26 1.73 -4.12 -8.60
N ARG A 27 2.11 -4.67 -9.77
CA ARG A 27 3.51 -4.94 -10.09
C ARG A 27 4.37 -3.67 -10.03
N GLU A 28 3.92 -2.57 -10.65
CA GLU A 28 4.65 -1.30 -10.63
C GLU A 28 4.77 -0.73 -9.21
N VAL A 29 3.75 -0.94 -8.36
CA VAL A 29 3.82 -0.58 -6.93
C VAL A 29 4.91 -1.38 -6.24
N ILE A 30 4.89 -2.72 -6.36
CA ILE A 30 5.87 -3.61 -5.72
C ILE A 30 7.29 -3.24 -6.17
N GLU A 31 7.53 -3.11 -7.47
CA GLU A 31 8.84 -2.75 -8.02
C GLU A 31 9.37 -1.43 -7.42
N ARG A 32 8.53 -0.40 -7.36
CA ARG A 32 8.92 0.92 -6.82
C ARG A 32 9.17 0.90 -5.31
N LEU A 33 8.49 0.04 -4.56
CA LEU A 33 8.74 -0.12 -3.13
C LEU A 33 10.02 -0.92 -2.86
N GLU A 34 10.25 -1.99 -3.62
CA GLU A 34 11.47 -2.82 -3.51
C GLU A 34 12.74 -2.04 -3.89
N GLU A 35 12.65 -1.16 -4.88
CA GLU A 35 13.78 -0.34 -5.35
C GLU A 35 14.05 0.90 -4.47
N ALA A 36 13.07 1.31 -3.65
CA ALA A 36 13.20 2.49 -2.80
C ALA A 36 14.05 2.19 -1.56
N ARG A 37 15.00 3.09 -1.26
CA ARG A 37 15.75 3.04 0.01
C ARG A 37 14.84 3.16 1.23
N GLU A 38 13.80 3.99 1.12
CA GLU A 38 12.81 4.26 2.18
C GLU A 38 11.41 3.91 1.65
N TRP A 39 11.03 2.64 1.70
CA TRP A 39 9.82 2.15 1.06
C TRP A 39 8.53 2.75 1.69
N HIS A 40 8.51 3.06 2.99
CA HIS A 40 7.38 3.77 3.62
C HIS A 40 7.12 5.15 2.99
N PHE A 41 8.19 5.87 2.65
CA PHE A 41 8.08 7.18 1.99
C PHE A 41 7.62 7.02 0.54
N ALA A 42 8.14 6.02 -0.17
CA ALA A 42 7.70 5.69 -1.52
C ALA A 42 6.21 5.33 -1.55
N PHE A 43 5.74 4.47 -0.64
CA PHE A 43 4.33 4.12 -0.49
C PHE A 43 3.47 5.36 -0.23
N THR A 44 3.83 6.18 0.76
CA THR A 44 3.09 7.41 1.08
C THR A 44 3.00 8.35 -0.12
N THR A 45 4.05 8.38 -0.95
CA THR A 45 4.06 9.17 -2.19
C THR A 45 3.11 8.58 -3.23
N LEU A 46 3.09 7.26 -3.42
CA LEU A 46 2.16 6.57 -4.32
C LEU A 46 0.70 6.78 -3.90
N VAL A 47 0.40 6.75 -2.60
CA VAL A 47 -0.94 7.05 -2.08
C VAL A 47 -1.37 8.48 -2.41
N LYS A 48 -0.45 9.44 -2.31
CA LYS A 48 -0.76 10.87 -2.53
C LYS A 48 -0.82 11.28 -4.00
N GLN A 49 0.00 10.66 -4.86
CA GLN A 49 0.29 11.14 -6.23
C GLN A 49 0.26 10.04 -7.29
N GLY A 50 -0.04 8.79 -6.90
CA GLY A 50 -0.03 7.64 -7.81
C GLY A 50 -1.10 7.74 -8.90
N ASP A 51 -2.19 8.45 -8.63
CA ASP A 51 -3.29 8.71 -9.57
C ASP A 51 -2.77 9.31 -10.89
N ARG A 52 -1.79 10.21 -10.82
CA ARG A 52 -1.13 10.84 -11.98
C ARG A 52 -0.41 9.85 -12.90
N ILE A 53 -0.07 8.67 -12.38
CA ILE A 53 0.58 7.59 -13.12
C ILE A 53 -0.29 6.32 -13.19
N GLY A 54 -1.58 6.42 -12.88
CA GLY A 54 -2.53 5.30 -12.96
C GLY A 54 -2.42 4.27 -11.82
N ILE A 55 -1.79 4.64 -10.71
CA ILE A 55 -1.75 3.85 -9.46
C ILE A 55 -2.84 4.37 -8.54
N SER A 56 -3.68 3.46 -8.04
CA SER A 56 -4.79 3.74 -7.15
C SER A 56 -5.05 2.56 -6.24
N PHE A 57 -5.60 2.86 -5.06
CA PHE A 57 -5.99 1.87 -4.06
C PHE A 57 -7.52 1.91 -3.94
N MET A 58 -8.14 0.74 -3.99
CA MET A 58 -9.59 0.58 -4.01
C MET A 58 -10.03 -0.26 -2.83
N ALA A 59 -11.05 0.19 -2.12
CA ALA A 59 -11.75 -0.61 -1.13
C ALA A 59 -12.58 -1.67 -1.86
N ASN A 60 -12.34 -2.95 -1.57
CA ASN A 60 -13.26 -3.99 -2.02
C ASN A 60 -14.44 -4.15 -1.04
N PRO A 61 -15.53 -4.84 -1.42
CA PRO A 61 -16.67 -5.08 -0.53
C PRO A 61 -16.33 -5.82 0.77
N GLY A 62 -15.15 -6.45 0.85
CA GLY A 62 -14.63 -7.17 2.01
C GLY A 62 -13.61 -6.36 2.82
N LEU A 63 -13.49 -5.04 2.64
CA LEU A 63 -12.56 -4.21 3.40
C LEU A 63 -12.84 -4.32 4.91
N ARG A 64 -11.84 -4.74 5.66
CA ARG A 64 -11.90 -4.87 7.12
C ARG A 64 -11.10 -3.77 7.77
N SER A 65 -11.73 -2.65 8.13
CA SER A 65 -11.04 -1.48 8.71
C SER A 65 -10.17 -1.83 9.93
N ALA A 66 -10.61 -2.76 10.79
CA ALA A 66 -9.81 -3.21 11.93
C ALA A 66 -8.56 -4.00 11.51
N GLU A 67 -8.61 -4.73 10.40
CA GLU A 67 -7.45 -5.42 9.83
C GLU A 67 -6.52 -4.43 9.15
N LEU A 68 -7.06 -3.47 8.38
CA LEU A 68 -6.30 -2.39 7.76
C LEU A 68 -5.49 -1.61 8.80
N ARG A 69 -6.13 -1.17 9.89
CA ARG A 69 -5.47 -0.49 11.00
C ARG A 69 -4.34 -1.33 11.63
N ARG A 70 -4.57 -2.64 11.80
CA ARG A 70 -3.52 -3.55 12.30
C ARG A 70 -2.35 -3.65 11.34
N VAL A 71 -2.58 -3.66 10.04
CA VAL A 71 -1.52 -3.65 9.02
C VAL A 71 -0.70 -2.36 9.14
N PHE A 72 -1.32 -1.18 9.16
CA PHE A 72 -0.57 0.07 9.29
C PHE A 72 0.27 0.12 10.57
N ALA A 73 -0.28 -0.33 11.71
CA ALA A 73 0.45 -0.43 12.97
C ALA A 73 1.59 -1.47 12.92
N GLN A 74 1.37 -2.63 12.32
CA GLN A 74 2.37 -3.71 12.20
C GLN A 74 3.60 -3.24 11.41
N TYR A 75 3.39 -2.44 10.37
CA TYR A 75 4.45 -1.91 9.52
C TYR A 75 4.89 -0.50 9.94
N HIS A 76 4.61 -0.07 11.18
CA HIS A 76 5.09 1.16 11.78
C HIS A 76 4.74 2.45 11.03
N PHE A 77 3.62 2.48 10.31
CA PHE A 77 3.13 3.72 9.71
C PHE A 77 2.51 4.64 10.77
N PRO A 78 2.72 5.96 10.70
CA PRO A 78 2.01 6.92 11.54
C PRO A 78 0.51 6.93 11.25
N ASP A 79 -0.32 7.20 12.26
CA ASP A 79 -1.79 7.33 12.14
C ASP A 79 -2.22 8.32 11.03
N GLN A 80 -1.41 9.37 10.80
CA GLN A 80 -1.65 10.34 9.73
C GLN A 80 -1.57 9.68 8.33
N THR A 81 -0.64 8.75 8.12
CA THR A 81 -0.50 8.06 6.83
C THR A 81 -1.67 7.12 6.59
N GLU A 82 -2.14 6.41 7.62
CA GLU A 82 -3.38 5.60 7.56
C GLU A 82 -4.59 6.47 7.18
N SER A 83 -4.78 7.60 7.87
CA SER A 83 -5.90 8.52 7.60
C SER A 83 -5.87 9.06 6.16
N ILE A 84 -4.67 9.41 5.66
CA ILE A 84 -4.50 9.85 4.27
C ILE A 84 -4.82 8.71 3.30
N PHE A 85 -4.36 7.50 3.60
CA PHE A 85 -4.64 6.32 2.78
C PHE A 85 -6.14 6.06 2.68
N GLU A 86 -6.85 6.01 3.81
CA GLU A 86 -8.29 5.81 3.84
C GLU A 86 -9.04 6.89 3.05
N SER A 87 -8.63 8.16 3.18
CA SER A 87 -9.23 9.27 2.42
C SER A 87 -9.02 9.19 0.90
N LYS A 88 -8.04 8.38 0.45
CA LYS A 88 -7.67 8.19 -0.95
C LYS A 88 -8.20 6.88 -1.53
N LEU A 89 -8.84 6.03 -0.72
CA LEU A 89 -9.47 4.82 -1.22
C LEU A 89 -10.61 5.16 -2.17
N LEU A 90 -10.60 4.50 -3.32
CA LEU A 90 -11.74 4.49 -4.24
C LEU A 90 -12.77 3.46 -3.76
N HIS A 91 -14.05 3.80 -3.87
CA HIS A 91 -15.19 2.96 -3.48
C HIS A 91 -16.04 2.58 -4.69
#